data_AF-A0A7Y9WII5-F1
#
_entry.id   AF-A0A7Y9WII5-F1
#
_cell.length_a   1.000
_cell.length_b   1.000
_cell.length_c   1.000
_cell.angle_alpha   90.00
_cell.angle_beta   90.00
_cell.angle_gamma   90.00
#
_symmetry.space_group_name_H-M   'P 1'
#
loop_
_entity.id
_entity.type
_entity.pdbx_description
1 polymer ?
#
loop_
_entity_poly.entity_id
_entity_poly.type
_entity_poly.pdbx_seq_one_letter_code
_entity_poly.pdbx_strand_id
1 'polypeptide(L)'
;MKQHFVKQVAIIVAGLVVAAPVAFAQTCHYSEVDPGKGKVSVGELSIDLGQGDGSDNPTAWLGPVTVTHASGEACSVDPNVSIVERPLYTNGKQLLVSAYSGSEQNVYAIDAATCKVRWKSESFSGRVKLTGNRLQLGKQRVKLGEDCTPVR
;
A
#
# COMPACT_ATOMS: atom_id res chain seq x y z
N MET A 1 -55.87 -41.85 38.02
CA MET A 1 -54.61 -41.78 37.25
C MET A 1 -54.90 -40.98 35.99
N LYS A 2 -54.50 -39.70 35.92
CA LYS A 2 -53.33 -39.22 35.14
C LYS A 2 -53.49 -39.58 33.64
N GLN A 3 -53.61 -38.67 32.65
CA GLN A 3 -53.06 -37.31 32.50
C GLN A 3 -53.85 -36.50 31.46
N HIS A 4 -53.93 -35.17 31.67
CA HIS A 4 -54.41 -34.20 30.69
C HIS A 4 -53.30 -33.89 29.67
N PHE A 5 -53.55 -34.11 28.38
CA PHE A 5 -52.67 -33.69 27.31
C PHE A 5 -53.05 -32.27 26.87
N VAL A 6 -52.31 -31.27 27.36
CA VAL A 6 -52.39 -29.89 26.91
C VAL A 6 -51.63 -29.79 25.58
N LYS A 7 -52.34 -29.53 24.48
CA LYS A 7 -51.72 -29.25 23.17
C LYS A 7 -51.15 -27.83 23.20
N GLN A 8 -49.83 -27.71 23.30
CA GLN A 8 -49.14 -26.44 23.11
C GLN A 8 -49.12 -26.10 21.61
N VAL A 9 -49.75 -24.99 21.25
CA VAL A 9 -49.64 -24.38 19.92
C VAL A 9 -48.37 -23.53 19.91
N ALA A 10 -47.34 -23.97 19.21
CA ALA A 10 -46.12 -23.20 19.00
C ALA A 10 -46.36 -22.19 17.87
N ILE A 11 -46.41 -20.89 18.21
CA ILE A 11 -46.41 -19.80 17.25
C ILE A 11 -44.97 -19.56 16.83
N ILE A 12 -44.62 -19.90 15.59
CA ILE A 12 -43.31 -19.58 15.00
C ILE A 12 -43.41 -18.16 14.44
N VAL A 13 -42.84 -17.18 15.16
CA VAL A 13 -42.63 -15.82 14.66
C VAL A 13 -41.39 -15.85 13.77
N ALA A 14 -41.60 -15.82 12.44
CA ALA A 14 -40.51 -15.69 11.47
C ALA A 14 -39.97 -14.25 11.50
N GLY A 15 -38.93 -14.01 12.30
CA GLY A 15 -38.20 -12.75 12.29
C GLY A 15 -37.37 -12.62 11.00
N LEU A 16 -37.71 -11.63 10.17
CA LEU A 16 -36.93 -11.27 8.98
C LEU A 16 -35.61 -10.61 9.43
N VAL A 17 -34.51 -11.35 9.42
CA VAL A 17 -33.18 -10.79 9.70
C VAL A 17 -32.73 -10.03 8.45
N VAL A 18 -32.87 -8.70 8.48
CA VAL A 18 -32.24 -7.82 7.49
C VAL A 18 -30.75 -7.80 7.79
N ALA A 19 -29.97 -8.62 7.09
CA ALA A 19 -28.52 -8.54 7.12
C ALA A 19 -28.10 -7.23 6.44
N ALA A 20 -27.90 -6.17 7.21
CA ALA A 20 -27.29 -4.96 6.68
C ALA A 20 -25.85 -5.31 6.22
N PRO A 21 -25.44 -4.95 5.01
CA PRO A 21 -24.07 -5.17 4.57
C PRO A 21 -23.14 -4.36 5.48
N VAL A 22 -22.34 -5.06 6.27
CA VAL A 22 -21.27 -4.44 7.03
C VAL A 22 -20.24 -3.98 6.01
N ALA A 23 -20.18 -2.68 5.73
CA ALA A 23 -19.13 -2.12 4.90
C ALA A 23 -17.80 -2.30 5.65
N PHE A 24 -17.03 -3.31 5.26
CA PHE A 24 -15.65 -3.44 5.74
C PHE A 24 -14.89 -2.20 5.25
N ALA A 25 -14.53 -1.32 6.17
CA ALA A 25 -13.62 -0.23 5.88
C ALA A 25 -12.30 -0.87 5.43
N GLN A 26 -12.05 -0.88 4.12
CA GLN A 26 -10.87 -1.50 3.56
C GLN A 26 -9.66 -0.67 4.00
N THR A 27 -8.93 -1.17 4.99
CA THR A 27 -7.68 -0.55 5.41
C THR A 27 -6.60 -0.96 4.42
N CYS A 28 -5.96 0.01 3.78
CA CYS A 28 -4.97 -0.27 2.75
C CYS A 28 -3.68 -0.92 3.25
N HIS A 29 -3.55 -1.09 4.58
CA HIS A 29 -2.48 -1.81 5.28
C HIS A 29 -1.06 -1.52 4.76
N TYR A 30 -0.79 -0.27 4.37
CA TYR A 30 0.56 0.14 4.06
C TYR A 30 1.40 0.18 5.33
N SER A 31 2.59 -0.39 5.24
CA SER A 31 3.65 -0.29 6.23
C SER A 31 4.78 0.54 5.65
N GLU A 32 5.36 1.42 6.47
CA GLU A 32 6.64 2.04 6.14
C GLU A 32 7.73 0.99 6.28
N VAL A 33 8.63 0.90 5.31
CA VAL A 33 9.73 -0.08 5.31
C VAL A 33 11.06 0.64 5.19
N ASP A 34 12.05 0.16 5.93
CA ASP A 34 13.41 0.66 5.89
C ASP A 34 14.20 -0.14 4.84
N PRO A 35 14.62 0.46 3.71
CA PRO A 35 15.42 -0.24 2.71
C PRO A 35 16.88 -0.48 3.14
N GLY A 36 17.32 0.05 4.28
CA GLY A 36 18.70 -0.08 4.76
C GLY A 36 19.69 0.47 3.74
N LYS A 37 20.55 -0.40 3.20
CA LYS A 37 21.52 -0.06 2.14
C LYS A 37 20.93 -0.07 0.72
N GLY A 38 19.66 -0.40 0.56
CA GLY A 38 18.95 -0.40 -0.73
C GLY A 38 18.13 -1.65 -0.99
N LYS A 39 18.11 -2.64 -0.10
CA LYS A 39 17.31 -3.86 -0.27
C LYS A 39 16.59 -4.20 1.02
N VAL A 40 15.31 -4.53 0.89
CA VAL A 40 14.44 -4.97 2.00
C VAL A 40 13.52 -6.09 1.55
N SER A 41 13.25 -7.04 2.46
CA SER A 41 12.28 -8.10 2.25
C SER A 41 11.01 -7.84 3.05
N VAL A 42 9.84 -8.00 2.43
CA VAL A 42 8.52 -7.76 3.02
C VAL A 42 7.58 -8.88 2.57
N GLY A 43 7.27 -9.81 3.46
CA GLY A 43 6.53 -11.02 3.10
C GLY A 43 7.27 -11.78 2.00
N GLU A 44 6.58 -12.05 0.89
CA GLU A 44 7.11 -12.78 -0.27
C GLU A 44 7.84 -11.88 -1.29
N LEU A 45 8.01 -10.60 -1.00
CA LEU A 45 8.68 -9.65 -1.89
C LEU A 45 10.08 -9.30 -1.37
N SER A 46 11.05 -9.24 -2.28
CA SER A 46 12.30 -8.49 -2.10
C SER A 46 12.24 -7.24 -2.96
N ILE A 47 12.45 -6.09 -2.35
CA ILE A 47 12.48 -4.78 -3.01
C ILE A 47 13.93 -4.31 -3.01
N ASP A 48 14.49 -4.08 -4.20
CA ASP A 48 15.82 -3.54 -4.42
C ASP A 48 15.67 -2.13 -5.03
N LEU A 49 16.23 -1.12 -4.38
CA LEU A 49 16.19 0.27 -4.84
C LEU A 49 17.39 0.64 -5.73
N GLY A 50 18.28 -0.32 -5.98
CA GLY A 50 19.53 -0.11 -6.71
C GLY A 50 20.62 0.50 -5.84
N GLN A 51 21.61 1.10 -6.49
CA GLN A 51 22.81 1.63 -5.84
C GLN A 51 22.46 2.84 -4.96
N GLY A 52 22.87 2.83 -3.70
CA GLY A 52 22.78 3.99 -2.80
C GLY A 52 23.74 5.13 -3.20
N ASP A 53 23.61 6.29 -2.55
CA ASP A 53 24.47 7.48 -2.73
C ASP A 53 25.98 7.30 -2.38
N GLY A 54 26.44 6.07 -2.13
CA GLY A 54 27.82 5.73 -1.81
C GLY A 54 28.18 5.88 -0.33
N SER A 55 27.27 6.34 0.53
CA SER A 55 27.48 6.41 1.96
C SER A 55 27.19 5.09 2.69
N ASP A 56 27.69 4.95 3.92
CA ASP A 56 27.37 3.78 4.76
C ASP A 56 25.91 3.74 5.22
N ASN A 57 25.23 4.90 5.20
CA ASN A 57 23.83 5.07 5.58
C ASN A 57 23.10 5.83 4.45
N PRO A 58 22.83 5.19 3.31
CA PRO A 58 22.27 5.86 2.14
C PRO A 58 20.95 6.57 2.45
N THR A 59 20.84 7.78 1.91
CA THR A 59 19.61 8.58 1.98
C THR A 59 18.86 8.60 0.66
N ALA A 60 19.56 8.32 -0.44
CA ALA A 60 19.00 8.17 -1.77
C ALA A 60 19.56 6.94 -2.50
N TRP A 61 18.77 6.40 -3.42
CA TRP A 61 19.13 5.26 -4.28
C TRP A 61 18.86 5.58 -5.74
N LEU A 62 19.83 5.32 -6.60
CA LEU A 62 19.81 5.73 -8.00
C LEU A 62 18.78 4.97 -8.86
N GLY A 63 18.28 3.83 -8.37
CA GLY A 63 17.42 2.93 -9.14
C GLY A 63 18.21 1.99 -10.06
N PRO A 64 17.50 1.20 -10.89
CA PRO A 64 16.04 1.12 -10.92
C PRO A 64 15.48 0.36 -9.71
N VAL A 65 14.24 0.66 -9.33
CA VAL A 65 13.53 -0.17 -8.34
C VAL A 65 13.19 -1.52 -8.97
N THR A 66 13.66 -2.60 -8.38
CA THR A 66 13.38 -3.98 -8.80
C THR A 66 12.58 -4.68 -7.71
N VAL A 67 11.56 -5.43 -8.11
CA VAL A 67 10.79 -6.28 -7.20
C VAL A 67 11.00 -7.73 -7.61
N THR A 68 11.43 -8.56 -6.67
CA THR A 68 11.58 -10.00 -6.84
C THR A 68 10.58 -10.71 -5.94
N HIS A 69 9.81 -11.64 -6.51
CA HIS A 69 8.87 -12.50 -5.80
C HIS A 69 9.58 -13.75 -5.29
N ALA A 70 9.03 -14.41 -4.27
CA ALA A 70 9.56 -15.67 -3.74
C ALA A 70 9.65 -16.80 -4.78
N SER A 71 8.86 -16.72 -5.85
CA SER A 71 8.95 -17.61 -7.02
C SER A 71 10.24 -17.42 -7.84
N GLY A 72 10.99 -16.36 -7.60
CA GLY A 72 12.15 -15.93 -8.38
C GLY A 72 11.82 -15.02 -9.56
N GLU A 73 10.54 -14.80 -9.85
CA GLU A 73 10.12 -13.82 -10.86
C GLU A 73 10.50 -12.40 -10.40
N ALA A 74 11.04 -11.60 -11.31
CA ALA A 74 11.41 -10.23 -11.03
C ALA A 74 10.92 -9.27 -12.12
N CYS A 75 10.54 -8.06 -11.69
CA CYS A 75 10.24 -6.96 -12.57
C CYS A 75 11.04 -5.72 -12.16
N SER A 76 11.19 -4.76 -13.08
CA SER A 76 11.87 -3.49 -12.83
C SER A 76 10.96 -2.32 -13.19
N VAL A 77 10.98 -1.30 -12.34
CA VAL A 77 10.20 -0.07 -12.51
C VAL A 77 10.85 0.79 -13.59
N ASP A 78 10.04 1.61 -14.26
CA ASP A 78 10.50 2.59 -15.23
C ASP A 78 11.71 3.38 -14.69
N PRO A 79 12.84 3.43 -15.42
CA PRO A 79 14.07 4.07 -14.95
C PRO A 79 13.94 5.59 -14.74
N ASN A 80 12.87 6.22 -15.24
CA ASN A 80 12.56 7.61 -14.93
C ASN A 80 12.10 7.81 -13.48
N VAL A 81 11.76 6.74 -12.77
CA VAL A 81 11.65 6.73 -11.30
C VAL A 81 13.05 6.51 -10.71
N SER A 82 13.90 7.53 -10.83
CA SER A 82 15.30 7.52 -10.34
C SER A 82 15.48 8.45 -9.14
N ILE A 83 16.57 8.22 -8.40
CA ILE A 83 16.89 8.88 -7.11
C ILE A 83 15.70 8.73 -6.14
N VAL A 84 15.47 7.49 -5.75
CA VAL A 84 14.48 7.10 -4.74
C VAL A 84 14.96 7.55 -3.37
N GLU A 85 14.04 8.01 -2.53
CA GLU A 85 14.29 8.46 -1.17
C GLU A 85 13.31 7.81 -0.19
N ARG A 86 13.61 7.92 1.10
CA ARG A 86 12.64 7.61 2.16
C ARG A 86 11.52 8.68 2.19
N PRO A 87 10.31 8.33 2.65
CA PRO A 87 9.86 7.01 3.06
C PRO A 87 9.48 6.11 1.87
N LEU A 88 9.61 4.80 2.09
CA LEU A 88 9.09 3.74 1.23
C LEU A 88 7.92 3.08 1.95
N TYR A 89 6.76 2.98 1.30
CA TYR A 89 5.62 2.24 1.83
C TYR A 89 5.28 1.05 0.95
N THR A 90 4.80 -0.03 1.56
CA THR A 90 4.22 -1.17 0.82
C THR A 90 3.08 -1.81 1.58
N ASN A 91 2.10 -2.33 0.86
CA ASN A 91 1.06 -3.22 1.37
C ASN A 91 1.16 -4.63 0.78
N GLY A 92 2.30 -4.98 0.18
CA GLY A 92 2.55 -6.25 -0.50
C GLY A 92 1.98 -6.35 -1.91
N LYS A 93 1.09 -5.44 -2.33
CA LYS A 93 0.55 -5.39 -3.70
C LYS A 93 1.02 -4.15 -4.47
N GLN A 94 1.24 -3.06 -3.75
CA GLN A 94 1.64 -1.77 -4.29
C GLN A 94 2.76 -1.18 -3.43
N LEU A 95 3.71 -0.52 -4.08
CA LEU A 95 4.72 0.32 -3.45
C LEU A 95 4.33 1.78 -3.60
N LEU A 96 4.54 2.58 -2.56
CA LEU A 96 4.61 4.04 -2.67
C LEU A 96 6.07 4.47 -2.53
N VAL A 97 6.61 5.01 -3.61
CA VAL A 97 8.03 5.36 -3.74
C VAL A 97 8.14 6.88 -3.88
N SER A 98 8.89 7.51 -2.98
CA SER A 98 9.29 8.91 -3.11
C SER A 98 10.52 8.97 -4.01
N ALA A 99 10.51 9.84 -5.01
CA ALA A 99 11.65 10.01 -5.90
C ALA A 99 11.87 11.49 -6.24
N TYR A 100 13.12 11.82 -6.51
CA TYR A 100 13.56 13.18 -6.77
C TYR A 100 14.27 13.27 -8.12
N SER A 101 13.95 14.28 -8.92
CA SER A 101 14.67 14.53 -10.18
C SER A 101 14.83 16.02 -10.40
N GLY A 102 16.08 16.48 -10.44
CA GLY A 102 16.40 17.90 -10.63
C GLY A 102 15.99 18.75 -9.43
N SER A 103 14.81 19.38 -9.51
CA SER A 103 14.17 20.18 -8.45
C SER A 103 12.76 19.68 -8.10
N GLU A 104 12.35 18.54 -8.67
CA GLU A 104 11.01 18.00 -8.53
C GLU A 104 11.01 16.76 -7.64
N GLN A 105 10.17 16.79 -6.61
CA GLN A 105 9.85 15.63 -5.80
C GLN A 105 8.48 15.10 -6.20
N ASN A 106 8.38 13.80 -6.49
CA ASN A 106 7.13 13.13 -6.75
C ASN A 106 7.00 11.87 -5.88
N VAL A 107 5.77 11.41 -5.68
CA VAL A 107 5.49 10.06 -5.19
C VAL A 107 4.84 9.25 -6.30
N TYR A 108 5.29 8.00 -6.44
CA TYR A 108 4.79 7.05 -7.41
C TYR A 108 4.07 5.91 -6.69
N ALA A 109 2.93 5.50 -7.21
CA ALA A 109 2.27 4.25 -6.83
C ALA A 109 2.62 3.19 -7.88
N ILE A 110 3.26 2.11 -7.46
CA ILE A 110 3.82 1.09 -8.35
C ILE A 110 3.19 -0.25 -8.02
N ASP A 111 2.63 -0.91 -9.03
CA ASP A 111 2.14 -2.29 -8.90
C ASP A 111 3.33 -3.24 -8.67
N ALA A 112 3.35 -3.96 -7.55
CA ALA A 112 4.50 -4.79 -7.15
C ALA A 112 4.63 -6.09 -7.97
N ALA A 113 3.57 -6.51 -8.65
CA ALA A 113 3.62 -7.69 -9.52
C ALA A 113 4.23 -7.36 -10.88
N THR A 114 3.94 -6.18 -11.41
CA THR A 114 4.29 -5.80 -12.79
C THR A 114 5.31 -4.68 -12.88
N CYS A 115 5.64 -4.04 -11.77
CA CYS A 115 6.49 -2.84 -11.66
C CYS A 115 5.98 -1.64 -12.47
N LYS A 116 4.71 -1.65 -12.88
CA LYS A 116 4.09 -0.56 -13.62
C LYS A 116 3.68 0.56 -12.68
N VAL A 117 4.02 1.80 -13.05
CA VAL A 117 3.49 3.00 -12.38
C VAL A 117 1.98 3.08 -12.65
N ARG A 118 1.19 3.06 -11.57
CA ARG A 118 -0.26 3.20 -11.58
C ARG A 118 -0.70 4.63 -11.34
N TRP A 119 0.12 5.41 -10.64
CA TRP A 119 -0.13 6.81 -10.33
C TRP A 119 1.18 7.56 -10.06
N LYS A 120 1.20 8.85 -10.39
CA LYS A 120 2.28 9.79 -10.10
C LYS A 120 1.66 11.07 -9.51
N SER A 121 2.23 11.57 -8.42
CA SER A 121 1.85 12.86 -7.86
C SER A 121 2.23 14.02 -8.77
N GLU A 122 1.58 15.18 -8.60
CA GLU A 122 2.20 16.44 -9.04
C GLU A 122 3.50 16.68 -8.27
N SER A 123 4.39 17.52 -8.80
CA SER A 123 5.64 17.86 -8.15
C SER A 123 5.36 18.74 -6.93
N PHE A 124 5.97 18.42 -5.79
CA PHE A 124 5.73 19.11 -4.53
C PHE A 124 7.05 19.36 -3.78
N SER A 125 6.95 20.02 -2.63
CA SER A 125 8.06 20.16 -1.69
C SER A 125 7.61 19.85 -0.28
N GLY A 126 8.48 19.18 0.48
CA GLY A 126 8.28 18.88 1.89
C GLY A 126 8.12 17.40 2.16
N ARG A 127 7.69 17.07 3.38
CA ARG A 127 7.68 15.67 3.84
C ARG A 127 6.55 14.86 3.21
N VAL A 128 6.86 13.61 2.91
CA VAL A 128 5.89 12.57 2.62
C VAL A 128 5.53 11.86 3.93
N LYS A 129 4.25 11.62 4.16
CA LYS A 129 3.79 10.80 5.29
C LYS A 129 2.48 10.12 4.95
N LEU A 130 2.37 8.82 5.21
CA LEU A 130 1.12 8.10 5.12
C LEU A 130 0.48 7.96 6.51
N THR A 131 -0.82 8.24 6.64
CA THR A 131 -1.56 8.03 7.89
C THR A 131 -2.97 7.56 7.58
N GLY A 132 -3.28 6.32 7.97
CA GLY A 132 -4.52 5.66 7.58
C GLY A 132 -4.62 5.57 6.05
N ASN A 133 -5.67 6.15 5.49
CA ASN A 133 -5.92 6.23 4.05
C ASN A 133 -5.58 7.59 3.43
N ARG A 134 -4.68 8.36 4.05
CA ARG A 134 -4.29 9.69 3.56
C ARG A 134 -2.78 9.80 3.42
N LEU A 135 -2.34 10.07 2.19
CA LEU A 135 -0.97 10.39 1.83
C LEU A 135 -0.79 11.91 1.90
N GLN A 136 0.03 12.37 2.83
CA GLN A 136 0.45 13.76 2.91
C GLN A 136 1.70 13.97 2.02
N LEU A 137 1.64 14.99 1.17
CA LEU A 137 2.70 15.42 0.25
C LEU A 137 2.97 16.89 0.50
N GLY A 138 3.91 17.19 1.41
CA GLY A 138 4.12 18.55 1.88
C GLY A 138 2.86 19.14 2.51
N LYS A 139 2.27 20.16 1.85
CA LYS A 139 1.01 20.79 2.26
C LYS A 139 -0.24 20.11 1.66
N GLN A 140 -0.07 19.31 0.61
CA GLN A 140 -1.16 18.60 -0.06
C GLN A 140 -1.51 17.31 0.68
N ARG A 141 -2.76 16.88 0.57
CA ARG A 141 -3.23 15.58 1.08
C ARG A 141 -4.04 14.89 0.01
N VAL A 142 -3.67 13.63 -0.25
CA VAL A 142 -4.27 12.76 -1.26
C VAL A 142 -4.90 11.58 -0.53
N LYS A 143 -6.14 11.22 -0.89
CA LYS A 143 -6.79 10.03 -0.31
C LYS A 143 -6.34 8.78 -1.08
N LEU A 144 -6.33 7.65 -0.42
CA LEU A 144 -6.28 6.34 -1.08
C LEU A 144 -7.69 5.94 -1.52
N GLY A 145 -7.82 5.49 -2.77
CA GLY A 145 -9.04 4.90 -3.31
C GLY A 145 -9.30 3.50 -2.78
N GLU A 146 -10.35 2.86 -3.29
CA GLU A 146 -10.76 1.50 -2.90
C GLU A 146 -9.71 0.43 -3.27
N ASP A 147 -8.96 0.66 -4.35
CA ASP A 147 -7.85 -0.18 -4.78
C ASP A 147 -6.53 0.15 -4.05
N CYS A 148 -6.58 1.06 -3.07
CA CYS A 148 -5.44 1.56 -2.32
C CYS A 148 -4.40 2.35 -3.12
N THR A 149 -4.75 2.74 -4.35
CA THR A 149 -3.99 3.70 -5.14
C THR A 149 -4.40 5.12 -4.74
N PRO A 150 -3.47 6.09 -4.66
CA PRO A 150 -3.82 7.49 -4.45
C PRO A 150 -4.78 8.01 -5.54
N VAL A 151 -5.82 8.72 -5.13
CA VAL A 151 -6.81 9.36 -6.02
C VAL A 151 -6.77 10.88 -5.83
N ARG A 152 -6.85 11.61 -6.95
CA ARG A 152 -6.96 13.08 -6.93
C ARG A 152 -8.30 13.51 -6.35
#